data_AF-A0A4Z0C082-F1
#
_entry.id   AF-A0A4Z0C082-F1
#
_cell.length_a   1.000
_cell.length_b   1.000
_cell.length_c   1.000
_cell.angle_alpha   90.00
_cell.angle_beta   90.00
_cell.angle_gamma   90.00
#
_symmetry.space_group_name_H-M   'P 1'
#
loop_
_entity.id
_entity.type
_entity.pdbx_description
1 polymer ?
#
loop_
_entity_poly.entity_id
_entity_poly.type
_entity_poly.pdbx_seq_one_letter_code
_entity_poly.pdbx_strand_id
1 'polypeptide(L)'
;MAQASSLRRLRGLALVLAGALAGCEGRLVADDAPASAPEVATLRPVDEVLAGAHIPTLDPATLNGAQIAKVVGAGPLCLFRYTSAGRPVLAFGLQADGAIGPGLVRLNGSLVQLEALRARVDPAGVMLAAGPVRLGVLVTGEGGRLPTQGRQVEADMGFEVAQALTVGYAGFLECRAGPPLAVK
;
A
#
# COMPACT_ATOMS: atom_id res chain seq x y z
N MET A 1 -8.28 -12.84 88.38
CA MET A 1 -8.95 -11.56 88.71
C MET A 1 -8.44 -10.52 87.72
N ALA A 2 -9.18 -9.64 87.08
CA ALA A 2 -10.59 -9.36 86.95
C ALA A 2 -10.74 -8.59 85.62
N GLN A 3 -11.97 -8.59 85.11
CA GLN A 3 -12.44 -7.91 83.91
C GLN A 3 -12.17 -6.39 83.93
N ALA A 4 -12.02 -5.77 82.74
CA ALA A 4 -12.67 -4.49 82.44
C ALA A 4 -12.65 -4.20 80.93
N SER A 5 -13.84 -4.30 80.38
CA SER A 5 -14.33 -3.87 79.08
C SER A 5 -14.30 -2.35 78.85
N SER A 6 -14.50 -1.97 77.57
CA SER A 6 -15.17 -0.74 77.07
C SER A 6 -14.23 0.20 76.29
N LEU A 7 -14.20 0.16 74.95
CA LEU A 7 -15.16 0.66 73.94
C LEU A 7 -14.92 2.11 73.49
N ARG A 8 -15.01 2.27 72.17
CA ARG A 8 -15.28 3.48 71.35
C ARG A 8 -14.08 4.37 71.02
N ARG A 9 -13.75 4.41 69.72
CA ARG A 9 -14.30 5.37 68.73
C ARG A 9 -13.78 4.96 67.34
N LEU A 10 -14.64 4.47 66.44
CA LEU A 10 -15.29 5.26 65.37
C LEU A 10 -14.30 5.98 64.46
N ARG A 11 -14.07 5.44 63.26
CA ARG A 11 -14.37 6.07 61.96
C ARG A 11 -13.66 5.32 60.84
N GLY A 12 -14.41 4.94 59.82
CA GLY A 12 -13.85 4.32 58.62
C GLY A 12 -14.97 3.78 57.74
N LEU A 13 -15.73 4.69 57.16
CA LEU A 13 -16.78 4.45 56.19
C LEU A 13 -16.17 3.74 54.96
N ALA A 14 -16.35 2.43 54.82
CA ALA A 14 -16.01 1.70 53.61
C ALA A 14 -17.29 1.50 52.78
N LEU A 15 -17.56 2.44 51.86
CA LEU A 15 -18.48 2.21 50.75
C LEU A 15 -17.84 1.16 49.82
N VAL A 16 -18.34 -0.07 49.86
CA VAL A 16 -18.07 -1.06 48.81
C VAL A 16 -19.14 -0.87 47.74
N LEU A 17 -18.81 -0.12 46.70
CA LEU A 17 -19.57 -0.11 45.45
C LEU A 17 -19.38 -1.46 44.76
N ALA A 18 -20.35 -2.36 44.93
CA ALA A 18 -20.49 -3.55 44.09
C ALA A 18 -20.97 -3.11 42.71
N GLY A 19 -20.02 -2.82 41.82
CA GLY A 19 -20.28 -2.57 40.40
C GLY A 19 -20.79 -3.85 39.75
N ALA A 20 -22.06 -3.83 39.33
CA ALA A 20 -22.62 -4.81 38.42
C ALA A 20 -21.90 -4.68 37.07
N LEU A 21 -20.92 -5.55 36.82
CA LEU A 21 -20.44 -5.82 35.47
C LEU A 21 -21.53 -6.62 34.76
N ALA A 22 -22.51 -5.90 34.21
CA ALA A 22 -23.24 -6.36 33.05
C ALA A 22 -22.20 -6.67 31.97
N GLY A 23 -21.84 -7.95 31.84
CA GLY A 23 -21.17 -8.44 30.67
C GLY A 23 -22.10 -8.22 29.48
N CYS A 24 -21.84 -7.16 28.71
CA CYS A 24 -22.22 -7.16 27.32
C CYS A 24 -21.43 -8.29 26.68
N GLU A 25 -22.07 -9.45 26.56
CA GLU A 25 -21.64 -10.60 25.79
C GLU A 25 -21.53 -10.13 24.33
N GLY A 26 -20.38 -9.52 24.04
CA GLY A 26 -19.99 -9.09 22.71
C GLY A 26 -19.90 -10.34 21.87
N ARG A 27 -20.98 -10.61 21.15
CA ARG A 27 -21.09 -11.61 20.10
C ARG A 27 -19.88 -11.45 19.20
N LEU A 28 -18.87 -12.31 19.41
CA LEU A 28 -17.76 -12.51 18.49
C LEU A 28 -18.42 -12.92 17.18
N VAL A 29 -18.57 -11.94 16.28
CA VAL A 29 -18.83 -12.24 14.89
C VAL A 29 -17.59 -12.98 14.45
N ALA A 30 -17.75 -14.29 14.23
CA ALA A 30 -16.73 -15.12 13.62
C ALA A 30 -16.31 -14.42 12.32
N ASP A 31 -15.08 -13.92 12.29
CA ASP A 31 -14.42 -13.32 11.14
C ASP A 31 -13.99 -14.43 10.15
N ASP A 32 -14.88 -15.39 9.92
CA ASP A 32 -14.75 -16.46 8.94
C ASP A 32 -15.40 -16.06 7.61
N ALA A 33 -15.38 -14.75 7.29
CA ALA A 33 -15.60 -14.35 5.92
C ALA A 33 -14.40 -14.90 5.12
N PRO A 34 -14.61 -15.80 4.13
CA PRO A 34 -13.51 -16.23 3.28
C PRO A 34 -12.89 -14.97 2.69
N ALA A 35 -11.56 -14.83 2.82
CA ALA A 35 -10.81 -13.76 2.18
C ALA A 35 -11.31 -13.66 0.73
N SER A 36 -11.96 -12.55 0.38
CA SER A 36 -12.57 -12.36 -0.94
C SER A 36 -11.59 -12.80 -2.01
N ALA A 37 -12.01 -13.76 -2.84
CA ALA A 37 -11.16 -14.32 -3.88
C ALA A 37 -10.50 -13.16 -4.66
N PRO A 38 -9.19 -13.24 -4.94
CA PRO A 38 -8.50 -12.14 -5.59
C PRO A 38 -9.18 -11.85 -6.93
N GLU A 39 -9.70 -10.64 -7.06
CA GLU A 39 -10.28 -10.16 -8.31
C GLU A 39 -9.27 -10.35 -9.44
N VAL A 40 -9.66 -11.15 -10.44
CA VAL A 40 -8.80 -11.52 -11.57
C VAL A 40 -8.85 -10.40 -12.60
N ALA A 41 -8.19 -9.28 -12.30
CA ALA A 41 -7.97 -8.23 -13.29
C ALA A 41 -7.10 -8.76 -14.44
N THR A 42 -7.52 -8.49 -15.68
CA THR A 42 -6.83 -8.92 -16.90
C THR A 42 -5.90 -7.84 -17.43
N LEU A 43 -4.75 -8.26 -17.97
CA LEU A 43 -3.84 -7.37 -18.69
C LEU A 43 -4.47 -6.97 -20.01
N ARG A 44 -4.54 -5.67 -20.28
CA ARG A 44 -5.09 -5.10 -21.50
C ARG A 44 -4.23 -3.94 -22.02
N PRO A 45 -4.22 -3.70 -23.35
CA PRO A 45 -3.63 -2.50 -23.91
C PRO A 45 -4.30 -1.24 -23.34
N VAL A 46 -3.51 -0.20 -23.10
CA VAL A 46 -3.99 1.04 -22.47
C VAL A 46 -5.14 1.69 -23.24
N ASP A 47 -5.10 1.68 -24.57
CA ASP A 47 -6.13 2.33 -25.40
C ASP A 47 -7.50 1.67 -25.20
N GLU A 48 -7.54 0.35 -25.04
CA GLU A 48 -8.78 -0.37 -24.75
C GLU A 48 -9.32 -0.08 -23.35
N VAL A 49 -8.43 0.14 -22.37
CA VAL A 49 -8.80 0.47 -21.00
C VAL A 49 -9.39 1.89 -20.92
N LEU A 50 -8.82 2.83 -21.69
CA LEU A 50 -9.25 4.22 -21.73
C LEU A 50 -10.53 4.44 -22.54
N ALA A 51 -10.77 3.66 -23.60
CA ALA A 51 -11.97 3.80 -24.44
C ALA A 51 -13.29 3.64 -23.66
N GLY A 52 -13.29 2.87 -22.58
CA GLY A 52 -14.46 2.67 -21.70
C GLY A 52 -14.38 3.41 -20.36
N ALA A 53 -13.41 4.30 -20.17
CA ALA A 53 -13.17 4.95 -18.89
C ALA A 53 -13.72 6.39 -18.85
N HIS A 54 -14.24 6.79 -17.68
CA HIS A 54 -14.50 8.19 -17.40
C HIS A 54 -13.21 8.86 -16.92
N ILE A 55 -12.46 9.45 -17.86
CA ILE A 55 -11.10 9.98 -17.61
C ILE A 55 -11.01 10.97 -16.45
N PRO A 56 -11.93 11.95 -16.27
CA PRO A 56 -11.81 12.92 -15.18
C PRO A 56 -11.83 12.33 -13.76
N THR A 57 -12.37 11.11 -13.60
CA THR A 57 -12.42 10.40 -12.32
C THR A 57 -11.55 9.15 -12.31
N LEU A 58 -10.72 8.95 -13.33
CA LEU A 58 -9.86 7.78 -13.42
C LEU A 58 -8.74 7.90 -12.39
N ASP A 59 -8.51 6.84 -11.62
CA ASP A 59 -7.51 6.79 -10.56
C ASP A 59 -6.82 5.40 -10.55
N PRO A 60 -5.50 5.32 -10.32
CA PRO A 60 -4.83 4.06 -10.05
C PRO A 60 -5.46 3.29 -8.88
N ALA A 61 -6.00 2.11 -9.20
CA ALA A 61 -6.56 1.22 -8.21
C ALA A 61 -5.50 0.33 -7.58
N THR A 62 -5.80 -0.21 -6.39
CA THR A 62 -4.88 -1.09 -5.67
C THR A 62 -4.60 -2.40 -6.41
N LEU A 63 -3.35 -2.81 -6.39
CA LEU A 63 -2.81 -4.06 -6.91
C LEU A 63 -2.70 -5.11 -5.80
N ASN A 64 -2.73 -6.38 -6.20
CA ASN A 64 -2.36 -7.50 -5.34
C ASN A 64 -1.05 -8.15 -5.80
N GLY A 65 -0.44 -8.97 -4.92
CA GLY A 65 0.86 -9.60 -5.19
C GLY A 65 0.87 -10.52 -6.42
N ALA A 66 -0.23 -11.23 -6.68
CA ALA A 66 -0.34 -12.13 -7.84
C ALA A 66 -0.37 -11.35 -9.17
N GLN A 67 -1.08 -10.22 -9.20
CA GLN A 67 -1.10 -9.32 -10.36
C GLN A 67 0.30 -8.76 -10.65
N ILE A 68 1.01 -8.31 -9.60
CA ILE A 68 2.37 -7.78 -9.71
C ILE A 68 3.33 -8.85 -10.24
N ALA A 69 3.33 -10.04 -9.63
CA ALA A 69 4.21 -11.14 -10.02
C ALA A 69 3.99 -11.59 -11.47
N LYS A 70 2.75 -11.51 -11.97
CA LYS A 70 2.42 -11.88 -13.36
C LYS A 70 3.06 -10.97 -14.41
N VAL A 71 3.23 -9.68 -14.12
CA VAL A 71 3.68 -8.67 -15.09
C VAL A 71 5.12 -8.23 -14.82
N VAL A 72 5.41 -7.86 -13.57
CA VAL A 72 6.74 -7.35 -13.17
C VAL A 72 7.73 -8.50 -13.00
N GLY A 73 7.24 -9.70 -12.66
CA GLY A 73 8.06 -10.89 -12.48
C GLY A 73 8.64 -11.03 -11.08
N ALA A 74 9.56 -12.01 -10.94
CA ALA A 74 10.33 -12.23 -9.73
C ALA A 74 11.67 -11.49 -9.85
N GLY A 75 11.91 -10.52 -8.97
CA GLY A 75 13.11 -9.68 -9.01
C GLY A 75 12.99 -8.49 -8.06
N PRO A 76 14.04 -7.66 -7.94
CA PRO A 76 13.96 -6.41 -7.21
C PRO A 76 12.77 -5.58 -7.71
N LEU A 77 11.98 -5.05 -6.78
CA LEU A 77 10.74 -4.38 -7.14
C LEU A 77 10.48 -3.20 -6.21
N CYS A 78 9.88 -2.16 -6.75
CA CYS A 78 9.41 -1.01 -6.02
C CYS A 78 7.88 -0.96 -6.03
N LEU A 79 7.32 -0.53 -4.91
CA LEU A 79 5.90 -0.38 -4.67
C LEU A 79 5.59 1.02 -4.19
N PHE A 80 4.69 1.70 -4.89
CA PHE A 80 4.12 2.96 -4.42
C PHE A 80 2.74 2.74 -3.81
N ARG A 81 2.48 3.36 -2.66
CA ARG A 81 1.23 3.27 -1.89
C ARG A 81 0.76 4.67 -1.50
N TYR A 82 -0.54 4.91 -1.52
CA TYR A 82 -1.12 6.16 -1.02
C TYR A 82 -0.97 6.34 0.50
N THR A 83 -0.84 5.24 1.26
CA THR A 83 -0.70 5.28 2.71
C THR A 83 0.38 4.32 3.17
N SER A 84 0.83 4.48 4.42
CA SER A 84 1.94 3.69 4.95
C SER A 84 1.65 2.19 5.01
N ALA A 85 0.40 1.80 5.23
CA ALA A 85 -0.04 0.41 5.34
C ALA A 85 -0.96 -0.06 4.19
N GLY A 86 -1.31 0.81 3.24
CA GLY A 86 -2.24 0.51 2.15
C GLY A 86 -1.67 -0.45 1.12
N ARG A 87 -2.52 -1.04 0.27
CA ARG A 87 -2.06 -1.84 -0.88
C ARG A 87 -1.37 -0.95 -1.94
N PRO A 88 -0.41 -1.49 -2.72
CA PRO A 88 0.27 -0.69 -3.74
C PRO A 88 -0.69 -0.34 -4.88
N VAL A 89 -0.53 0.83 -5.49
CA VAL A 89 -1.29 1.26 -6.68
C VAL A 89 -0.43 1.28 -7.94
N LEU A 90 0.89 1.31 -7.76
CA LEU A 90 1.89 1.18 -8.80
C LEU A 90 2.99 0.23 -8.32
N ALA A 91 3.43 -0.66 -9.20
CA ALA A 91 4.59 -1.50 -9.00
C ALA A 91 5.52 -1.40 -10.20
N PHE A 92 6.83 -1.47 -10.01
CA PHE A 92 7.79 -1.58 -11.11
C PHE A 92 9.02 -2.37 -10.72
N GLY A 93 9.59 -3.05 -11.70
CA GLY A 93 10.80 -3.86 -11.53
C GLY A 93 12.05 -3.00 -11.53
N LEU A 94 13.07 -3.45 -10.81
CA LEU A 94 14.43 -2.99 -10.92
C LEU A 94 15.31 -4.17 -11.30
N GLN A 95 16.23 -3.93 -12.22
CA GLN A 95 17.24 -4.91 -12.61
C GLN A 95 18.51 -4.71 -11.79
N ALA A 96 19.32 -5.77 -11.67
CA ALA A 96 20.55 -5.75 -10.88
C ALA A 96 21.59 -4.72 -11.38
N ASP A 97 21.52 -4.35 -12.66
CA ASP A 97 22.37 -3.35 -13.29
C ASP A 97 21.81 -1.91 -13.17
N GLY A 98 20.72 -1.72 -12.42
CA GLY A 98 20.05 -0.43 -12.24
C GLY A 98 19.15 -0.03 -13.41
N ALA A 99 18.88 -0.93 -14.36
CA ALA A 99 17.82 -0.71 -15.35
C ALA A 99 16.43 -0.84 -14.73
N ILE A 100 15.46 -0.12 -15.30
CA ILE A 100 14.07 -0.17 -14.87
C ILE A 100 13.35 -1.25 -15.69
N GLY A 101 12.74 -2.20 -14.98
CA GLY A 101 11.93 -3.26 -15.59
C GLY A 101 10.50 -2.81 -15.88
N PRO A 102 9.61 -3.76 -16.23
CA PRO A 102 8.20 -3.46 -16.46
C PRO A 102 7.54 -2.82 -15.23
N GLY A 103 6.68 -1.84 -15.49
CA GLY A 103 5.75 -1.27 -14.52
C GLY A 103 4.35 -1.88 -14.64
N LEU A 104 3.56 -1.74 -13.60
CA LEU A 104 2.18 -2.21 -13.54
C LEU A 104 1.32 -1.21 -12.78
N VAL A 105 0.20 -0.82 -13.39
CA VAL A 105 -0.89 -0.08 -12.75
C VAL A 105 -2.22 -0.78 -13.05
N ARG A 106 -3.22 -0.58 -12.19
CA ARG A 106 -4.59 -1.00 -12.45
C ARG A 106 -5.46 0.22 -12.72
N LEU A 107 -6.08 0.29 -13.89
CA LEU A 107 -6.93 1.38 -14.34
C LEU A 107 -8.26 0.81 -14.82
N ASN A 108 -9.38 1.41 -14.39
CA ASN A 108 -10.72 1.00 -14.80
C ASN A 108 -10.95 -0.53 -14.70
N GLY A 109 -10.50 -1.14 -13.59
CA GLY A 109 -10.61 -2.59 -13.35
C GLY A 109 -9.62 -3.48 -14.13
N SER A 110 -8.86 -2.94 -15.08
CA SER A 110 -7.92 -3.68 -15.92
C SER A 110 -6.47 -3.42 -15.51
N LEU A 111 -5.59 -4.39 -15.74
CA LEU A 111 -4.15 -4.22 -15.57
C LEU A 111 -3.56 -3.59 -16.84
N VAL A 112 -2.67 -2.62 -16.65
CA VAL A 112 -1.92 -1.96 -17.72
C VAL A 112 -0.44 -2.08 -17.38
N GLN A 113 0.32 -2.71 -18.27
CA GLN A 113 1.76 -2.74 -18.19
C GLN A 113 2.32 -1.40 -18.67
N LEU A 114 3.29 -0.88 -17.93
CA LEU A 114 3.98 0.37 -18.23
C LEU A 114 5.45 0.07 -18.59
N GLU A 115 6.03 0.93 -19.39
CA GLU A 115 7.44 0.90 -19.77
C GLU A 115 8.17 2.13 -19.24
N ALA A 116 9.44 1.99 -18.93
CA ALA A 116 10.24 3.10 -18.46
C ALA A 116 10.56 4.07 -19.62
N LEU A 117 10.30 5.36 -19.40
CA LEU A 117 10.69 6.41 -20.36
C LEU A 117 12.20 6.64 -20.41
N ARG A 118 12.92 6.19 -19.39
CA ARG A 118 14.39 6.14 -19.34
C ARG A 118 14.81 4.75 -18.90
N ALA A 119 15.79 4.18 -19.60
CA ALA A 119 16.27 2.83 -19.32
C ALA A 119 16.92 2.69 -17.95
N ARG A 120 17.54 3.76 -17.44
CA ARG A 120 18.25 3.78 -16.15
C ARG A 120 17.45 4.53 -15.10
N VAL A 121 17.51 4.01 -13.89
CA VAL A 121 16.90 4.62 -12.72
C VAL A 121 17.58 5.95 -12.38
N ASP A 122 16.80 6.99 -12.16
CA ASP A 122 17.28 8.23 -11.56
C ASP A 122 17.22 8.04 -10.04
N PRO A 123 18.28 8.38 -9.27
CA PRO A 123 18.22 8.30 -7.82
C PRO A 123 16.99 9.00 -7.24
N ALA A 124 16.54 10.13 -7.81
CA ALA A 124 15.40 10.89 -7.29
C ALA A 124 14.04 10.28 -7.65
N GLY A 125 13.95 9.38 -8.64
CA GLY A 125 12.65 8.88 -9.10
C GLY A 125 12.64 8.11 -10.42
N VAL A 126 11.43 7.87 -10.94
CA VAL A 126 11.19 7.16 -12.20
C VAL A 126 10.01 7.72 -12.96
N MET A 127 10.06 7.65 -14.29
CA MET A 127 8.92 7.90 -15.18
C MET A 127 8.59 6.64 -15.99
N LEU A 128 7.32 6.25 -15.94
CA LEU A 128 6.75 5.10 -16.62
C LEU A 128 5.61 5.57 -17.53
N ALA A 129 5.38 4.88 -18.64
CA ALA A 129 4.31 5.21 -19.56
C ALA A 129 3.70 3.99 -20.25
N ALA A 130 2.45 4.14 -20.68
CA ALA A 130 1.82 3.30 -21.68
C ALA A 130 0.89 4.19 -22.53
N GLY A 131 1.20 4.34 -23.81
CA GLY A 131 0.45 5.24 -24.70
C GLY A 131 0.31 6.65 -24.10
N PRO A 132 -0.92 7.18 -23.93
CA PRO A 132 -1.14 8.51 -23.37
C PRO A 132 -1.03 8.57 -21.83
N VAL A 133 -0.88 7.44 -21.14
CA VAL A 133 -0.75 7.39 -19.68
C VAL A 133 0.71 7.60 -19.28
N ARG A 134 0.95 8.54 -18.36
CA ARG A 134 2.24 8.72 -17.70
C ARG A 134 2.09 8.61 -16.18
N LEU A 135 3.03 7.91 -15.57
CA LEU A 135 3.14 7.75 -14.12
C LEU A 135 4.56 8.08 -13.69
N GLY A 136 4.66 9.06 -12.82
CA GLY A 136 5.91 9.53 -12.28
C GLY A 136 5.99 9.31 -10.78
N VAL A 137 7.13 8.87 -10.26
CA VAL A 137 7.36 8.81 -8.81
C VAL A 137 8.62 9.59 -8.48
N LEU A 138 8.52 10.52 -7.53
CA LEU A 138 9.62 11.34 -7.03
C LEU A 138 9.74 11.16 -5.52
N VAL A 139 10.94 10.87 -5.02
CA VAL A 139 11.18 10.72 -3.58
C VAL A 139 11.29 12.10 -2.95
N THR A 140 10.47 12.34 -1.93
CA THR A 140 10.37 13.62 -1.21
C THR A 140 10.87 13.53 0.24
N GLY A 141 10.97 12.32 0.79
CA GLY A 141 11.52 12.08 2.12
C GLY A 141 13.03 12.32 2.24
N GLU A 142 13.53 12.24 3.49
CA GLU A 142 14.95 12.47 3.78
C GLU A 142 15.89 11.60 2.94
N GLY A 143 16.85 12.28 2.30
CA GLY A 143 17.83 11.68 1.41
C GLY A 143 17.49 11.77 -0.08
N GLY A 144 16.24 12.12 -0.45
CA GLY A 144 15.84 12.44 -1.84
C GLY A 144 16.20 11.35 -2.86
N ARG A 145 16.26 10.10 -2.41
CA ARG A 145 16.77 8.96 -3.18
C ARG A 145 15.89 7.74 -3.00
N LEU A 146 15.78 6.95 -4.07
CA LEU A 146 15.05 5.69 -4.05
C LEU A 146 15.49 4.83 -2.86
N PRO A 147 14.52 4.26 -2.12
CA PRO A 147 14.83 3.45 -0.97
C PRO A 147 15.57 2.17 -1.40
N THR A 148 16.34 1.62 -0.47
CA THR A 148 16.96 0.31 -0.61
C THR A 148 16.55 -0.58 0.55
N GLN A 149 16.65 -1.90 0.36
CA GLN A 149 16.46 -2.91 1.41
C GLN A 149 15.09 -2.88 2.13
N GLY A 150 14.02 -2.54 1.40
CA GLY A 150 12.66 -2.59 1.92
C GLY A 150 12.31 -1.45 2.89
N ARG A 151 13.18 -0.44 3.02
CA ARG A 151 12.81 0.78 3.75
C ARG A 151 11.72 1.52 2.99
N GLN A 152 10.73 2.03 3.71
CA GLN A 152 9.71 2.89 3.17
C GLN A 152 10.11 4.36 3.34
N VAL A 153 9.91 5.16 2.29
CA VAL A 153 10.18 6.61 2.28
C VAL A 153 9.00 7.37 1.69
N GLU A 154 8.85 8.63 2.06
CA GLU A 154 7.86 9.53 1.45
C GLU A 154 8.20 9.81 0.00
N ALA A 155 7.18 9.80 -0.84
CA ALA A 155 7.29 10.07 -2.28
C ALA A 155 5.98 10.65 -2.81
N ASP A 156 6.09 11.42 -3.87
CA ASP A 156 4.95 11.92 -4.63
C ASP A 156 4.83 11.14 -5.94
N MET A 157 3.61 10.72 -6.28
CA MET A 157 3.29 10.12 -7.57
C MET A 157 2.47 11.10 -8.43
N GLY A 158 2.94 11.40 -9.62
CA GLY A 158 2.16 12.08 -10.66
C GLY A 158 1.47 11.06 -11.56
N PHE A 159 0.19 11.28 -11.87
CA PHE A 159 -0.59 10.50 -12.81
C PHE A 159 -1.19 11.43 -13.87
N GLU A 160 -0.91 11.11 -15.14
CA GLU A 160 -1.38 11.89 -16.28
C GLU A 160 -2.04 10.99 -17.32
N VAL A 161 -3.09 11.50 -17.95
CA VAL A 161 -3.73 10.89 -19.12
C VAL A 161 -3.87 11.94 -20.21
N ALA A 162 -2.97 11.89 -21.19
CA ALA A 162 -2.84 12.90 -22.24
C ALA A 162 -2.84 14.33 -21.67
N GLN A 163 -3.80 15.17 -22.06
CA GLN A 163 -4.02 16.53 -21.54
C GLN A 163 -5.31 16.64 -20.72
N ALA A 164 -6.02 15.52 -20.52
CA ALA A 164 -7.36 15.51 -19.93
C ALA A 164 -7.35 15.34 -18.41
N LEU A 165 -6.29 14.74 -17.86
CA LEU A 165 -6.13 14.50 -16.44
C LEU A 165 -4.67 14.66 -16.03
N THR A 166 -4.44 15.41 -14.96
CA THR A 166 -3.16 15.50 -14.26
C THR A 166 -3.44 15.58 -12.77
N VAL A 167 -2.98 14.59 -12.01
CA VAL A 167 -3.19 14.49 -10.56
C VAL A 167 -1.89 14.10 -9.88
N GLY A 168 -1.63 14.69 -8.72
CA GLY A 168 -0.52 14.32 -7.84
C GLY A 168 -1.03 13.65 -6.57
N TYR A 169 -0.29 12.65 -6.09
CA TYR A 169 -0.58 11.90 -4.88
C TYR A 169 0.64 11.88 -3.97
N ALA A 170 0.51 12.40 -2.76
CA ALA A 170 1.47 12.11 -1.71
C ALA A 170 1.30 10.66 -1.24
N GLY A 171 2.41 10.01 -0.94
CA GLY A 171 2.39 8.62 -0.51
C GLY A 171 3.76 8.12 -0.10
N PHE A 172 3.96 6.83 -0.28
CA PHE A 172 5.15 6.14 0.16
C PHE A 172 5.66 5.18 -0.89
N LEU A 173 6.98 5.16 -1.03
CA LEU A 173 7.70 4.23 -1.89
C LEU A 173 8.51 3.26 -1.04
N GLU A 174 8.45 1.99 -1.39
CA GLU A 174 9.25 0.92 -0.80
C GLU A 174 9.88 0.09 -1.92
N CYS A 175 11.20 -0.07 -1.91
CA CYS A 175 11.92 -0.90 -2.87
C CYS A 175 12.62 -2.04 -2.14
N ARG A 176 12.31 -3.26 -2.56
CA ARG A 176 12.79 -4.49 -1.93
C ARG A 176 13.58 -5.32 -2.94
N ALA A 177 14.58 -6.03 -2.44
CA ALA A 177 15.24 -7.05 -3.22
C ALA A 177 14.22 -8.14 -3.59
N GLY A 178 14.30 -8.64 -4.81
CA GLY A 178 13.55 -9.84 -5.18
C GLY A 178 14.15 -11.07 -4.51
N PRO A 179 13.41 -12.19 -4.48
CA PRO A 179 14.07 -13.47 -4.28
C PRO A 179 15.20 -13.62 -5.31
N PRO A 180 16.37 -14.16 -4.94
CA PRO A 180 17.45 -14.37 -5.88
C PRO A 180 16.96 -15.19 -7.08
N LEU A 181 17.26 -14.73 -8.29
CA LEU A 181 16.95 -15.49 -9.49
C LEU A 181 17.71 -16.82 -9.41
N ALA A 182 16.99 -17.94 -9.46
CA ALA A 182 17.62 -19.25 -9.55
C ALA A 182 18.38 -19.32 -10.88
N VAL A 183 19.71 -19.25 -10.81
CA VAL A 183 20.58 -19.47 -11.97
C VAL A 183 20.42 -20.94 -12.36
N LYS A 184 19.84 -21.20 -13.53
CA LYS A 184 19.81 -22.53 -14.15
C LYS A 184 21.12 -22.81 -14.85
#